data_AF-A0A9E3I7Z8-F1
#
_entry.id   AF-A0A9E3I7Z8-F1
#
_cell.length_a   1.000
_cell.length_b   1.000
_cell.length_c   1.000
_cell.angle_alpha   90.00
_cell.angle_beta   90.00
_cell.angle_gamma   90.00
#
_symmetry.space_group_name_H-M   'P 1'
#
loop_
_entity.id
_entity.type
_entity.pdbx_description
1 polymer ?
#
loop_
_entity_poly.entity_id
_entity_poly.type
_entity_poly.pdbx_seq_one_letter_code
_entity_poly.pdbx_strand_id
1 'polypeptide(L)' 'MDTILYIIAGPLFLISFAGYLYVKLSLKPKDDSDLDDYYYEFEDQHPALAKYTKWSKITLSIAVIAALLLFLALVM' A
#
# COMPACT_ATOMS: atom_id res chain seq x y z
N MET A 1 9.98 27.72 3.01
CA MET A 1 10.47 26.36 2.67
C MET A 1 9.31 25.39 2.55
N ASP A 2 8.19 25.70 3.20
CA ASP A 2 7.01 24.86 3.36
C ASP A 2 6.25 24.67 2.05
N THR A 3 6.26 25.68 1.17
CA THR A 3 5.67 25.58 -0.17
C THR A 3 6.30 24.49 -1.03
N ILE A 4 7.62 24.29 -0.94
CA ILE A 4 8.33 23.23 -1.69
C ILE A 4 7.95 21.86 -1.12
N LEU A 5 7.85 21.75 0.21
CA LEU A 5 7.40 20.54 0.88
C LEU A 5 5.97 20.17 0.50
N TYR A 6 5.03 21.11 0.43
CA TYR A 6 3.67 20.83 -0.02
C TYR A 6 3.58 20.39 -1.49
N ILE A 7 4.36 21.03 -2.38
CA ILE A 7 4.39 20.69 -3.81
C ILE A 7 4.93 19.27 -4.03
N ILE A 8 5.85 18.79 -3.20
CA ILE A 8 6.42 17.45 -3.34
C ILE A 8 5.59 16.43 -2.54
N ALA A 9 5.33 16.69 -1.27
CA ALA A 9 4.67 15.75 -0.36
C ALA A 9 3.18 15.56 -0.68
N GLY A 10 2.49 16.58 -1.19
CA GLY A 10 1.07 16.49 -1.56
C GLY A 10 0.80 15.46 -2.67
N PRO A 11 1.42 15.59 -3.86
CA PRO A 11 1.30 14.60 -4.92
C PRO A 11 1.84 13.23 -4.52
N LEU A 12 2.95 13.18 -3.77
CA LEU A 12 3.53 11.93 -3.29
C LEU A 12 2.56 11.17 -2.38
N PHE A 13 1.88 11.88 -1.49
CA PHE A 13 0.85 11.32 -0.63
C PHE A 13 -0.35 10.82 -1.45
N LEU A 14 -0.85 11.62 -2.39
CA LEU A 14 -2.00 11.23 -3.23
C LEU A 14 -1.71 10.00 -4.08
N ILE A 15 -0.55 9.94 -4.74
CA ILE A 15 -0.14 8.79 -5.56
C ILE A 15 0.02 7.54 -4.69
N SER A 16 0.63 7.68 -3.51
CA SER A 16 0.84 6.56 -2.59
C SER A 16 -0.47 6.05 -1.99
N PHE A 17 -1.38 6.96 -1.65
CA PHE A 17 -2.70 6.62 -1.12
C PHE A 17 -3.58 5.97 -2.18
N ALA A 18 -3.59 6.50 -3.41
CA ALA A 18 -4.27 5.89 -4.54
C ALA A 18 -3.69 4.50 -4.87
N GLY A 19 -2.37 4.35 -4.84
CA GLY A 19 -1.69 3.06 -5.01
C GLY A 19 -2.05 2.05 -3.92
N TYR A 20 -2.10 2.48 -2.66
CA TYR A 20 -2.53 1.63 -1.54
C TYR A 20 -3.98 1.19 -1.70
N LEU A 21 -4.89 2.10 -2.05
CA LEU A 21 -6.29 1.77 -2.32
C LEU A 21 -6.45 0.84 -3.53
N TYR A 22 -5.69 1.07 -4.60
CA TYR A 22 -5.70 0.22 -5.79
C TYR A 22 -5.22 -1.20 -5.45
N VAL A 23 -4.10 -1.34 -4.72
CA VAL A 23 -3.64 -2.66 -4.24
C VAL A 23 -4.70 -3.28 -3.34
N LYS A 24 -5.26 -2.52 -2.40
CA LYS A 24 -6.25 -3.01 -1.46
C LYS A 24 -7.58 -3.40 -2.11
N LEU A 25 -7.99 -2.78 -3.21
CA LEU A 25 -9.25 -3.07 -3.91
C LEU A 25 -9.06 -4.08 -5.04
N SER A 26 -7.99 -3.97 -5.82
CA SER A 26 -7.75 -4.79 -7.01
C SER A 26 -7.05 -6.10 -6.71
N LEU A 27 -6.22 -6.15 -5.66
CA LEU A 27 -5.48 -7.35 -5.26
C LEU A 27 -6.05 -7.99 -3.99
N LYS A 28 -7.19 -7.50 -3.46
CA LYS A 28 -7.92 -8.22 -2.42
C LYS A 28 -8.31 -9.57 -3.02
N PRO A 29 -7.83 -10.69 -2.46
CA PRO A 29 -8.32 -12.00 -2.88
C PRO A 29 -9.83 -11.99 -2.66
N LYS A 30 -10.60 -12.31 -3.70
CA LYS A 30 -12.00 -12.70 -3.52
C LYS A 30 -11.95 -14.01 -2.74
N ASP A 31 -12.40 -13.98 -1.50
CA ASP A 31 -12.43 -15.09 -0.54
C ASP A 31 -13.22 -16.34 -1.01
N ASP A 32 -13.74 -16.39 -2.24
CA ASP A 32 -14.97 -17.16 -2.50
C ASP A 32 -14.98 -17.99 -3.80
N SER A 33 -13.86 -18.29 -4.46
CA SER A 33 -13.91 -19.35 -5.50
C SER A 33 -12.64 -20.13 -5.80
N ASP A 34 -11.45 -19.52 -5.68
CA ASP A 34 -10.23 -20.14 -6.23
C ASP A 34 -9.18 -20.51 -5.17
N LEU A 35 -9.48 -20.29 -3.89
CA LEU A 35 -8.57 -20.63 -2.77
C LEU A 35 -8.90 -21.98 -2.11
N ASP A 36 -10.09 -22.53 -2.33
CA ASP A 36 -10.53 -23.78 -1.69
C ASP A 36 -9.98 -25.05 -2.38
N ASP A 37 -9.49 -24.94 -3.63
CA ASP A 37 -9.01 -26.10 -4.41
C ASP A 37 -7.48 -26.28 -4.40
N TYR A 38 -6.73 -25.49 -3.62
CA TYR A 38 -5.26 -25.60 -3.58
C TYR A 38 -4.78 -26.57 -2.48
N TYR A 39 -4.44 -27.80 -2.88
CA TYR A 39 -3.78 -28.79 -2.03
C TYR A 39 -2.41 -28.30 -1.56
N TYR A 40 -2.26 -28.16 -0.25
CA TYR A 40 -1.27 -27.30 0.41
C TYR A 40 -0.41 -28.12 1.37
N GLU A 41 0.53 -28.93 0.88
CA GLU A 41 1.39 -29.75 1.76
C GLU A 41 2.81 -29.20 1.95
N PHE A 42 3.26 -28.18 1.19
CA PHE A 42 4.68 -27.78 1.20
C PHE A 42 5.04 -26.28 1.06
N GLU A 43 4.10 -25.32 1.01
CA GLU A 43 4.44 -23.92 0.69
C GLU A 43 3.80 -22.92 1.67
N ASP A 44 4.53 -22.25 2.58
CA ASP A 44 3.95 -21.46 3.70
C ASP A 44 2.97 -20.31 3.31
N GLN A 45 2.95 -19.79 2.07
CA GLN A 45 2.02 -18.72 1.64
C GLN A 45 1.65 -18.77 0.15
N HIS A 46 0.36 -18.64 -0.18
CA HIS A 46 -0.15 -18.54 -1.55
C HIS A 46 0.59 -17.39 -2.29
N PRO A 47 1.18 -17.62 -3.48
CA PRO A 47 2.05 -16.63 -4.13
C PRO A 47 1.34 -15.31 -4.46
N ALA A 48 0.01 -15.34 -4.64
CA ALA A 48 -0.83 -14.16 -4.79
C ALA A 48 -0.97 -13.36 -3.47
N LEU A 49 -1.14 -14.04 -2.34
CA LEU A 49 -1.19 -13.44 -1.00
C LEU A 49 0.17 -12.85 -0.59
N ALA A 50 1.27 -13.54 -0.92
CA ALA A 50 2.62 -13.02 -0.67
C ALA A 50 2.87 -11.72 -1.45
N LYS A 51 2.47 -11.67 -2.73
CA LYS A 51 2.55 -10.45 -3.55
C LYS A 51 1.66 -9.33 -3.01
N TYR A 52 0.41 -9.63 -2.67
CA TYR A 52 -0.52 -8.67 -2.07
C TYR A 52 0.06 -8.03 -0.80
N THR A 53 0.57 -8.87 0.10
CA THR A 53 1.13 -8.42 1.38
C THR A 53 2.37 -7.55 1.19
N LYS A 54 3.24 -7.90 0.23
CA LYS A 54 4.45 -7.12 -0.07
C LYS A 54 4.11 -5.74 -0.64
N TRP A 55 3.24 -5.67 -1.64
CA TRP A 55 2.82 -4.39 -2.25
C TRP A 55 2.01 -3.52 -1.30
N SER A 56 1.15 -4.13 -0.47
CA SER A 56 0.38 -3.44 0.56
C SER A 56 1.29 -2.83 1.63
N LYS A 57 2.31 -3.57 2.11
CA LYS A 57 3.30 -3.03 3.06
C LYS A 57 4.09 -1.85 2.48
N ILE A 58 4.56 -1.96 1.23
CA ILE A 58 5.33 -0.88 0.59
C ILE A 58 4.49 0.39 0.46
N THR A 59 3.28 0.27 -0.09
CA THR A 59 2.39 1.41 -0.30
C THR A 59 1.95 2.05 1.02
N LEU A 60 1.71 1.26 2.06
CA LEU A 60 1.41 1.76 3.40
C LEU A 60 2.61 2.51 4.03
N SER A 61 3.81 1.95 3.94
CA SER A 61 5.03 2.62 4.45
C SER A 61 5.27 3.97 3.78
N ILE A 62 5.13 4.04 2.44
CA ILE A 62 5.29 5.29 1.70
C ILE A 62 4.20 6.30 2.10
N ALA A 63 2.94 5.85 2.24
CA ALA A 63 1.85 6.72 2.68
C ALA A 63 2.09 7.29 4.09
N VAL A 64 2.62 6.50 5.03
CA VAL A 64 2.97 6.96 6.38
C VAL A 64 4.10 7.99 6.33
N ILE A 65 5.16 7.74 5.56
CA ILE A 65 6.28 8.69 5.40
C ILE A 65 5.78 10.01 4.79
N ALA A 66 4.94 9.94 3.75
CA ALA A 66 4.37 11.12 3.13
C ALA A 66 3.45 11.91 4.09
N ALA A 67 2.65 11.21 4.91
CA ALA A 67 1.83 11.84 5.94
C ALA A 67 2.67 12.55 7.02
N LEU A 68 3.77 11.93 7.46
CA LEU A 68 4.70 12.54 8.41
C LEU A 68 5.37 13.79 7.84
N LEU A 69 5.74 13.77 6.55
CA LEU A 69 6.29 14.95 5.86
C LEU A 69 5.27 16.09 5.75
N LEU A 70 4.00 15.78 5.44
CA LEU A 70 2.93 16.77 5.43
C LEU A 70 2.66 17.36 6.82
N PHE A 71 2.73 16.53 7.86
CA PHE A 71 2.59 17.00 9.25
C PHE A 71 3.72 17.95 9.64
N LEU A 72 4.97 17.62 9.30
CA LEU A 72 6.12 18.51 9.53
C LEU A 72 5.96 19.84 8.79
N ALA A 73 5.48 19.82 7.55
CA ALA A 73 5.24 21.04 6.76
C ALA A 73 4.10 21.92 7.30
N LEU A 74 3.17 21.34 8.07
CA LEU A 74 2.05 22.06 8.67
C LEU A 74 2.41 22.65 10.05
N VAL A 75 3.33 22.01 10.78
CA VAL A 75 3.77 22.43 12.11
C VAL A 75 4.89 23.48 12.07
N MET A 76 5.71 23.48 11.01
CA MET A 76 6.78 24.47 10.81
C MET A 76 6.27 25.80 10.27
#